data_AF-A0A7C9JDA6-F1
#
_entry.id   AF-A0A7C9JDA6-F1
#
_cell.length_a   1.000
_cell.length_b   1.000
_cell.length_c   1.000
_cell.angle_alpha   90.00
_cell.angle_beta   90.00
_cell.angle_gamma   90.00
#
_symmetry.space_group_name_H-M   'P 1'
#
loop_
_entity.id
_entity.type
_entity.pdbx_description
1 polymer ?
#
loop_
_entity_poly.entity_id
_entity_poly.type
_entity_poly.pdbx_seq_one_letter_code
_entity_poly.pdbx_strand_id
1 'polypeptide(L)'
;MRNLVEDLRQITHVLDLDGWKGTKDSALWPKAAGEGFGAVLTNDAKQMQRPYEVEAIARSGIHRIQYPHKHAGLTGTGIAIATVCAALPGVLSLLTHATAQHLVVLTGIDPSPGSRYKLCVPSEIPPKFWPAS
;
A
#
# COMPACT_ATOMS: atom_id res chain seq x y z
N MET A 1 -1.46 -6.35 6.04
CA MET A 1 -0.79 -5.28 6.80
C MET A 1 -1.71 -4.09 6.74
N ARG A 2 -1.99 -3.43 7.86
CA ARG A 2 -2.86 -2.24 7.88
C ARG A 2 -2.07 -1.11 8.51
N ASN A 3 -1.91 -0.03 7.78
CA ASN A 3 -1.23 1.16 8.26
C ASN A 3 -2.19 2.34 8.21
N LEU A 4 -2.07 3.23 9.17
CA LEU A 4 -2.78 4.51 9.23
C LEU A 4 -1.80 5.63 8.88
N VAL A 5 -2.32 6.76 8.41
CA VAL A 5 -1.53 7.93 8.00
C VAL A 5 -1.99 9.16 8.80
N GLU A 6 -1.16 9.65 9.72
CA GLU A 6 -1.49 10.70 10.74
C GLU A 6 -1.49 12.10 10.13
N ASP A 7 -0.34 12.50 9.61
CA ASP A 7 -0.13 13.56 8.62
C ASP A 7 0.39 12.83 7.38
N LEU A 8 0.17 13.30 6.15
CA LEU A 8 0.49 12.59 4.89
C LEU A 8 2.01 12.36 4.65
N ARG A 9 2.81 12.50 5.72
CA ARG A 9 4.25 12.29 5.85
C ARG A 9 4.62 11.12 6.78
N GLN A 10 3.70 10.62 7.61
CA GLN A 10 3.98 9.56 8.58
C GLN A 10 3.02 8.38 8.41
N ILE A 11 3.58 7.17 8.44
CA ILE A 11 2.84 5.92 8.35
C ILE A 11 3.00 5.21 9.69
N THR A 12 1.89 4.94 10.35
CA THR A 12 1.85 4.21 11.63
C THR A 12 1.16 2.87 11.42
N HIS A 13 1.81 1.77 11.78
CA HIS A 13 1.17 0.47 11.67
C HIS A 13 0.12 0.31 12.78
N VAL A 14 -1.06 -0.24 12.47
CA VAL A 14 -2.18 -0.32 13.43
C VAL A 14 -1.81 -1.09 14.70
N LEU A 15 -0.88 -2.05 14.61
CA LEU A 15 -0.45 -2.84 15.77
C LEU A 15 0.50 -2.08 16.71
N ASP A 16 1.07 -0.96 16.24
CA ASP A 16 1.99 -0.14 17.03
C ASP A 16 1.23 0.91 17.86
N LEU A 17 -0.11 0.99 17.69
CA LEU A 17 -0.98 1.90 18.41
C LEU A 17 -1.61 1.22 19.62
N ASP A 18 -1.48 1.84 20.79
CA ASP A 18 -1.99 1.33 22.05
C ASP A 18 -3.51 1.21 22.05
N GLY A 19 -4.01 -0.01 22.32
CA GLY A 19 -5.45 -0.29 22.36
C GLY A 19 -6.11 -0.41 20.98
N TRP A 20 -5.34 -0.54 19.89
CA TRP A 20 -5.90 -0.77 18.54
C TRP A 20 -5.89 -2.23 18.11
N LYS A 21 -5.10 -3.07 18.78
CA LYS A 21 -5.06 -4.51 18.53
C LYS A 21 -6.45 -5.14 18.68
N GLY A 22 -6.88 -5.88 17.66
CA GLY A 22 -8.18 -6.55 17.64
C GLY A 22 -9.37 -5.65 17.26
N THR A 23 -9.13 -4.37 16.93
CA THR A 23 -10.19 -3.48 16.43
C THR A 23 -10.78 -4.05 15.13
N LYS A 24 -12.09 -4.24 15.10
CA LYS A 24 -12.81 -4.67 13.88
C LYS A 24 -12.74 -3.59 12.81
N ASP A 25 -12.73 -3.97 11.54
CA ASP A 25 -12.66 -3.03 10.42
C ASP A 25 -13.71 -1.91 10.50
N SER A 26 -14.95 -2.25 10.81
CA SER A 26 -16.03 -1.27 10.96
C SER A 26 -15.80 -0.23 12.07
N ALA A 27 -15.06 -0.60 13.13
CA ALA A 27 -14.69 0.31 14.22
C ALA A 27 -13.38 1.05 13.96
N LEU A 28 -12.53 0.53 13.07
CA LEU A 28 -11.23 1.12 12.74
C LEU A 28 -11.39 2.45 12.00
N TRP A 29 -12.32 2.54 11.05
CA TRP A 29 -12.59 3.76 10.27
C TRP A 29 -12.99 4.97 11.15
N PRO A 30 -14.04 4.88 12.00
CA PRO A 30 -14.39 6.00 12.87
C PRO A 30 -13.32 6.30 13.93
N LYS A 31 -12.59 5.28 14.42
CA LYS A 31 -11.49 5.49 15.36
C LYS A 31 -10.34 6.27 14.70
N ALA A 32 -9.92 5.87 13.50
CA ALA A 32 -8.91 6.58 12.71
C ALA A 32 -9.31 8.03 12.42
N ALA A 33 -10.57 8.28 12.04
CA ALA A 33 -11.07 9.63 11.85
C ALA A 33 -11.02 10.46 13.15
N GLY A 34 -11.45 9.89 14.28
CA GLY A 34 -11.47 10.57 15.58
C GLY A 34 -10.07 10.91 16.12
N GLU A 35 -9.07 10.15 15.72
CA GLU A 35 -7.66 10.32 16.11
C GLU A 35 -6.87 11.17 15.09
N GLY A 36 -7.56 11.73 14.09
CA GLY A 36 -7.00 12.69 13.14
C GLY A 36 -6.25 12.08 11.95
N PHE A 37 -6.31 10.76 11.74
CA PHE A 37 -5.68 10.13 10.59
C PHE A 37 -6.39 10.52 9.28
N GLY A 38 -5.63 10.89 8.26
CA GLY A 38 -6.17 11.27 6.94
C GLY A 38 -6.44 10.09 6.01
N ALA A 39 -5.78 8.94 6.22
CA ALA A 39 -5.95 7.78 5.35
C ALA A 39 -5.68 6.43 6.03
N VAL A 40 -6.26 5.37 5.46
CA VAL A 40 -5.97 3.96 5.77
C VAL A 40 -5.37 3.27 4.55
N LEU A 41 -4.19 2.67 4.73
CA LEU A 41 -3.53 1.80 3.75
C LEU A 41 -3.86 0.33 4.06
N THR A 42 -4.44 -0.38 3.10
CA THR A 42 -4.99 -1.73 3.29
C THR A 42 -4.77 -2.64 2.08
N ASN A 43 -4.64 -3.94 2.28
CA ASN A 43 -4.69 -4.94 1.20
C ASN A 43 -6.04 -5.67 1.10
N ASP A 44 -7.02 -5.32 1.93
CA ASP A 44 -8.32 -5.96 1.90
C ASP A 44 -9.18 -5.36 0.77
N ALA A 45 -9.27 -6.07 -0.35
CA ALA A 45 -10.12 -5.70 -1.47
C ALA A 45 -11.61 -6.00 -1.19
N LYS A 46 -11.92 -6.87 -0.24
CA LYS A 46 -13.29 -7.31 0.06
C LYS A 46 -14.07 -6.29 0.88
N GLN A 47 -13.41 -5.27 1.45
CA GLN A 47 -14.09 -4.19 2.19
C GLN A 47 -15.16 -3.50 1.32
N MET A 48 -14.87 -3.31 0.03
CA MET A 48 -15.80 -2.70 -0.93
C MET A 48 -16.94 -3.62 -1.38
N GLN A 49 -16.96 -4.87 -0.90
CA GLN A 49 -18.03 -5.85 -1.19
C GLN A 49 -18.90 -6.11 0.04
N ARG A 50 -18.62 -5.45 1.17
CA ARG A 50 -19.31 -5.63 2.45
C ARG A 50 -20.05 -4.34 2.80
N PRO A 51 -21.40 -4.31 2.76
CA PRO A 51 -22.17 -3.07 2.95
C PRO A 51 -21.81 -2.30 4.23
N TYR A 52 -21.66 -3.01 5.35
CA TYR A 52 -21.31 -2.40 6.64
C TYR A 52 -19.89 -1.80 6.68
N GLU A 53 -18.94 -2.34 5.91
CA GLU A 53 -17.60 -1.74 5.82
C GLU A 53 -17.60 -0.54 4.90
N VAL A 54 -18.32 -0.60 3.78
CA VAL A 54 -18.52 0.54 2.87
C VAL A 54 -19.17 1.71 3.61
N GLU A 55 -20.20 1.44 4.42
CA GLU A 55 -20.84 2.45 5.25
C GLU A 55 -19.87 3.06 6.26
N ALA A 56 -19.08 2.24 6.96
CA ALA A 56 -18.08 2.73 7.90
C ALA A 56 -16.99 3.59 7.23
N ILE A 57 -16.51 3.18 6.05
CA ILE A 57 -15.57 3.94 5.21
C ILE A 57 -16.20 5.28 4.84
N ALA A 58 -17.39 5.29 4.25
CA ALA A 58 -18.05 6.51 3.80
C ALA A 58 -18.31 7.49 4.95
N ARG A 59 -18.82 7.00 6.08
CA ARG A 59 -19.11 7.82 7.26
C ARG A 59 -17.87 8.41 7.93
N SER A 60 -16.73 7.74 7.82
CA SER A 60 -15.49 8.21 8.43
C SER A 60 -14.85 9.41 7.71
N GLY A 61 -15.15 9.61 6.41
CA GLY A 61 -14.57 10.69 5.62
C GLY A 61 -13.07 10.55 5.27
N ILE A 62 -12.36 9.59 5.88
CA ILE A 62 -10.92 9.39 5.66
C ILE A 62 -10.65 8.64 4.36
N HIS A 63 -9.49 8.88 3.75
CA HIS A 63 -9.14 8.25 2.49
C HIS A 63 -8.86 6.76 2.64
N ARG A 64 -9.23 5.97 1.64
CA ARG A 64 -8.86 4.55 1.56
C ARG A 64 -7.82 4.36 0.47
N ILE A 65 -6.69 3.77 0.80
CA ILE A 65 -5.64 3.41 -0.15
C ILE A 65 -5.50 1.89 -0.14
N GLN A 66 -5.87 1.26 -1.24
CA GLN A 66 -5.72 -0.18 -1.42
C GLN A 66 -4.43 -0.50 -2.15
N TYR A 67 -3.64 -1.45 -1.65
CA TYR A 67 -2.54 -2.04 -2.42
C TYR A 67 -2.80 -3.51 -2.75
N PRO A 68 -2.45 -3.99 -3.96
CA PRO A 68 -2.65 -5.37 -4.35
C PRO A 68 -1.64 -6.28 -3.66
N HIS A 69 -2.12 -7.43 -3.19
CA HIS A 69 -1.27 -8.52 -2.69
C HIS A 69 -1.81 -9.85 -3.24
N LYS A 70 -1.67 -10.04 -4.57
CA LYS A 70 -2.27 -11.16 -5.30
C LYS A 70 -1.44 -12.46 -5.24
N HIS A 71 -0.14 -12.35 -5.02
CA HIS A 71 0.77 -13.49 -4.95
C HIS A 71 1.06 -13.83 -3.49
N ALA A 72 1.29 -15.11 -3.20
CA ALA A 72 1.71 -15.56 -1.89
C ALA A 72 3.25 -15.57 -1.75
N GLY A 73 3.74 -15.74 -0.52
CA GLY A 73 5.16 -15.93 -0.24
C GLY A 73 6.02 -14.69 -0.49
N LEU A 74 7.32 -14.93 -0.71
CA LEU A 74 8.33 -13.88 -0.85
C LEU A 74 8.04 -12.95 -2.03
N THR A 75 7.69 -13.51 -3.20
CA THR A 75 7.35 -12.71 -4.38
C THR A 75 6.17 -11.79 -4.12
N GLY A 76 5.10 -12.31 -3.51
CA GLY A 76 3.93 -11.49 -3.16
C GLY A 76 4.26 -10.35 -2.21
N THR A 77 5.02 -10.66 -1.17
CA THR A 77 5.45 -9.67 -0.18
C THR A 77 6.32 -8.58 -0.82
N GLY A 78 7.31 -8.99 -1.62
CA GLY A 78 8.21 -8.07 -2.31
C GLY A 78 7.47 -7.14 -3.28
N ILE A 79 6.53 -7.67 -4.05
CA ILE A 79 5.71 -6.87 -4.98
C ILE A 79 4.78 -5.92 -4.25
N ALA A 80 4.17 -6.34 -3.14
CA ALA A 80 3.33 -5.49 -2.32
C ALA A 80 4.13 -4.31 -1.75
N ILE A 81 5.30 -4.58 -1.15
CA ILE A 81 6.21 -3.54 -0.64
C ILE A 81 6.61 -2.60 -1.76
N ALA A 82 7.09 -3.14 -2.88
CA ALA A 82 7.55 -2.33 -4.00
C ALA A 82 6.42 -1.46 -4.59
N THR A 83 5.20 -1.99 -4.68
CA THR A 83 4.01 -1.25 -5.13
C THR A 83 3.70 -0.09 -4.19
N VAL A 84 3.72 -0.33 -2.88
CA VAL A 84 3.49 0.71 -1.87
C VAL A 84 4.59 1.78 -1.96
N CYS A 85 5.86 1.38 -1.95
CA CYS A 85 6.98 2.33 -2.03
C CYS A 85 6.96 3.18 -3.31
N ALA A 86 6.58 2.59 -4.45
CA ALA A 86 6.58 3.30 -5.73
C ALA A 86 5.41 4.29 -5.87
N ALA A 87 4.21 3.92 -5.38
CA ALA A 87 3.00 4.70 -5.66
C ALA A 87 2.54 5.57 -4.50
N LEU A 88 2.79 5.16 -3.25
CA LEU A 88 2.24 5.84 -2.07
C LEU A 88 2.67 7.31 -1.96
N PRO A 89 3.94 7.71 -2.18
CA PRO A 89 4.33 9.13 -2.07
C PRO A 89 3.52 10.05 -3.00
N GLY A 90 3.29 9.63 -4.25
CA GLY A 90 2.49 10.40 -5.20
C GLY A 90 1.01 10.47 -4.81
N VAL A 91 0.46 9.36 -4.29
CA VAL A 91 -0.91 9.32 -3.77
C VAL A 91 -1.08 10.24 -2.57
N LEU A 92 -0.16 10.23 -1.60
CA LEU A 92 -0.23 11.09 -0.43
C LEU A 92 -0.15 12.58 -0.81
N SER A 93 0.70 12.93 -1.77
CA SER A 93 0.74 14.29 -2.33
C SER A 93 -0.61 14.72 -2.93
N LEU A 94 -1.24 13.84 -3.72
CA LEU A 94 -2.58 14.08 -4.28
C LEU A 94 -3.64 14.26 -3.20
N LEU A 95 -3.61 13.42 -2.15
CA LEU A 95 -4.59 13.46 -1.07
C LEU A 95 -4.44 14.68 -0.16
N THR A 96 -3.26 15.31 -0.11
CA THR A 96 -3.01 16.51 0.72
C THR A 96 -3.87 17.70 0.29
N HIS A 97 -4.24 17.72 -1.00
CA HIS A 97 -5.04 18.79 -1.60
C HIS A 97 -6.47 18.35 -1.90
N ALA A 98 -6.87 17.17 -1.44
CA ALA A 98 -8.20 16.65 -1.67
C ALA A 98 -9.24 17.41 -0.85
N THR A 99 -10.27 17.93 -1.53
CA THR A 99 -11.43 18.57 -0.89
C THR A 99 -12.54 17.58 -0.54
N ALA A 100 -12.37 16.31 -0.92
CA ALA A 100 -13.34 15.25 -0.73
C ALA A 100 -12.64 13.91 -0.40
N GLN A 101 -13.40 12.96 0.13
CA GLN A 101 -12.91 11.61 0.37
C GLN A 101 -12.55 10.91 -0.96
N HIS A 102 -11.39 10.26 -1.01
CA HIS A 102 -10.93 9.48 -2.15
C HIS A 102 -10.74 8.00 -1.79
N LEU A 103 -11.07 7.13 -2.73
CA LEU A 103 -10.81 5.70 -2.68
C LEU A 103 -9.79 5.37 -3.78
N VAL A 104 -8.57 5.07 -3.39
CA VAL A 104 -7.43 4.85 -4.28
C VAL A 104 -7.08 3.36 -4.33
N VAL A 105 -6.77 2.86 -5.52
CA VAL A 105 -6.19 1.52 -5.72
C VAL A 105 -4.83 1.68 -6.37
N LEU A 106 -3.77 1.24 -5.69
CA LEU A 106 -2.42 1.26 -6.24
C LEU A 106 -2.29 0.24 -7.36
N THR A 107 -1.61 0.62 -8.44
CA THR A 107 -1.29 -0.29 -9.54
C THR A 107 -0.11 -1.17 -9.15
N GLY A 108 -0.31 -2.49 -9.18
CA GLY A 108 0.72 -3.46 -8.82
C GLY A 108 1.90 -3.46 -9.78
N ILE A 109 3.10 -3.66 -9.24
CA ILE A 109 4.30 -3.89 -10.06
C ILE A 109 4.23 -5.26 -10.73
N ASP A 110 4.60 -5.34 -12.01
CA ASP A 110 4.69 -6.59 -12.75
C ASP A 110 5.80 -7.49 -12.16
N PRO A 111 5.44 -8.69 -11.65
CA PRO A 111 6.40 -9.63 -11.08
C PRO A 111 7.21 -10.41 -12.11
N SER A 112 6.93 -10.27 -13.42
CA SER A 112 7.63 -11.04 -14.44
C SER A 112 9.16 -10.82 -14.37
N PRO A 113 10.00 -11.88 -14.46
CA PRO A 113 11.45 -11.76 -14.29
C PRO A 113 12.08 -10.69 -15.19
N GLY A 114 11.68 -10.64 -16.46
CA GLY A 114 12.19 -9.67 -17.43
C GLY A 114 11.86 -8.21 -17.11
N SER A 115 10.84 -7.96 -16.30
CA SER A 115 10.49 -6.62 -15.81
C SER A 115 11.28 -6.23 -14.56
N ARG A 116 11.87 -7.18 -13.83
CA ARG A 116 12.44 -6.95 -12.49
C ARG A 116 13.96 -6.91 -12.46
N TYR A 117 14.64 -7.64 -13.34
CA TYR A 117 16.10 -7.63 -13.41
C TYR A 117 16.60 -7.93 -14.82
N LYS A 118 17.85 -7.52 -15.09
CA LYS A 118 18.63 -7.97 -16.24
C LYS A 118 19.78 -8.82 -15.73
N LEU A 119 19.90 -10.04 -16.24
CA LEU A 119 21.06 -10.89 -15.98
C LEU A 119 22.10 -10.65 -17.08
N CYS A 120 23.33 -10.39 -16.67
CA CYS A 120 24.50 -10.44 -17.55
C CYS A 120 25.36 -11.61 -17.08
N VAL A 121 25.65 -12.55 -17.98
CA VAL A 121 26.57 -13.67 -17.74
C VAL A 121 27.83 -13.40 -18.55
N PRO A 122 28.90 -12.84 -17.95
CA PRO A 122 30.04 -12.37 -18.73
C PRO A 122 30.80 -13.48 -19.46
N SER A 123 30.70 -14.73 -19.01
CA SER A 123 31.25 -15.90 -19.72
C SER A 123 30.50 -16.25 -21.01
N GLU A 124 29.26 -15.77 -21.17
CA GLU A 124 28.42 -16.02 -22.36
C GLU A 124 28.36 -14.77 -23.25
N ILE A 125 28.01 -13.63 -22.64
CA ILE A 125 27.87 -12.33 -23.32
C ILE A 125 28.57 -11.28 -22.45
N PRO A 126 29.91 -11.13 -22.59
CA PRO A 126 30.65 -10.15 -21.82
C PRO A 126 30.21 -8.72 -22.15
N PRO A 127 30.14 -7.82 -21.16
CA PRO A 127 30.04 -6.39 -21.39
C PRO A 127 31.18 -5.88 -22.28
N LYS A 128 30.96 -4.76 -22.99
CA LYS A 128 31.91 -4.21 -23.98
C LYS A 128 33.36 -4.07 -23.49
N PHE A 129 33.55 -3.75 -22.21
CA PHE A 129 34.86 -3.55 -21.59
C PHE A 129 35.19 -4.63 -20.55
N TRP A 130 34.58 -5.80 -20.67
CA TRP A 130 34.89 -6.90 -19.77
C TRP A 130 36.33 -7.36 -20.00
N PRO A 131 37.17 -7.47 -18.95
CA PRO A 131 38.54 -7.92 -19.11
C PRO A 131 38.54 -9.36 -19.61
N ALA A 132 39.24 -9.60 -20.73
CA ALA A 132 39.59 -10.95 -21.13
C ALA A 132 40.58 -11.50 -20.09
N SER A 133 40.38 -12.76 -19.72
CA SER A 133 41.39 -13.52 -18.96
C SER A 133 42.60 -13.80 -19.84
#